data_AF-A0A2E9TUE8-F1
#
_entry.id   AF-A0A2E9TUE8-F1
#
_cell.length_a   1.000
_cell.length_b   1.000
_cell.length_c   1.000
_cell.angle_alpha   90.00
_cell.angle_beta   90.00
_cell.angle_gamma   90.00
#
_symmetry.space_group_name_H-M   'P 1'
#
loop_
_entity.id
_entity.type
_entity.pdbx_description
1 polymer ?
#
loop_
_entity_poly.entity_id
_entity_poly.type
_entity_poly.pdbx_seq_one_letter_code
_entity_poly.pdbx_strand_id
1 'polypeptide(L)'
;MRWAITIIMFLSIEIYAYQALKTVFKFNWISKIYILINFYAYLLLSYRIFYIEFNKLSYSDNFYEYLSIPIALLITLGSYKLILCFHLIVEDFFRLFIIVKNSIFSNESIDFSISRRSWISKMGLLIASIPIPFVIYGIFKGRYDFRVIKYEIEFDDLPDEFDGYQLTHISDIHAGSLSNEEKTKYAVDLINKQKSNLVLFTGDFVNSKSDELLRWENIFSKIKSSDGKFS
;
A
#
# COMPACT_ATOMS: atom_id res chain seq x y z
N MET A 1 -13.17 21.13 -20.61
CA MET A 1 -12.56 20.15 -21.55
C MET A 1 -11.38 19.36 -20.96
N ARG A 2 -10.46 19.97 -20.18
CA ARG A 2 -9.27 19.27 -19.64
C ARG A 2 -9.56 17.98 -18.85
N TRP A 3 -10.61 17.97 -18.03
CA TRP A 3 -10.99 16.81 -17.22
C TRP A 3 -11.80 15.75 -17.97
N ALA A 4 -12.38 16.08 -19.12
CA ALA A 4 -13.28 15.17 -19.84
C ALA A 4 -12.54 13.92 -20.32
N ILE A 5 -11.34 14.09 -20.89
CA ILE A 5 -10.49 12.98 -21.35
C ILE A 5 -10.15 12.05 -20.19
N THR A 6 -9.73 12.62 -19.05
CA THR A 6 -9.38 11.85 -17.85
C THR A 6 -10.56 11.05 -17.31
N ILE A 7 -11.75 11.67 -17.22
CA ILE A 7 -12.97 11.00 -16.76
C ILE A 7 -13.35 9.87 -17.70
N ILE A 8 -13.32 10.10 -19.02
CA ILE A 8 -13.61 9.07 -20.02
C ILE A 8 -12.65 7.90 -19.86
N MET A 9 -11.35 8.17 -19.72
CA MET A 9 -10.34 7.13 -19.53
C MET A 9 -10.61 6.27 -18.28
N PHE A 10 -10.88 6.88 -17.13
CA PHE A 10 -11.20 6.14 -15.90
C PHE A 10 -12.49 5.33 -16.03
N LEU A 11 -13.53 5.90 -16.65
CA LEU A 11 -14.79 5.18 -16.89
C LEU A 11 -14.60 4.00 -17.86
N SER A 12 -13.79 4.15 -18.91
CA SER A 12 -13.47 3.06 -19.83
C SER A 12 -12.77 1.90 -19.11
N ILE A 13 -11.80 2.20 -18.24
CA ILE A 13 -11.12 1.18 -17.41
C ILE A 13 -12.12 0.49 -16.47
N GLU A 14 -12.98 1.26 -15.81
CA GLU A 14 -14.01 0.73 -14.90
C GLU A 14 -14.97 -0.24 -15.61
N ILE A 15 -15.48 0.18 -16.78
CA ILE A 15 -16.42 -0.61 -17.58
C ILE A 15 -15.73 -1.88 -18.08
N TYR A 16 -14.49 -1.78 -18.57
CA TYR A 16 -13.77 -2.93 -19.11
C TYR A 16 -13.43 -3.96 -18.01
N ALA A 17 -12.97 -3.50 -16.84
CA ALA A 17 -12.76 -4.37 -15.67
C ALA A 17 -14.05 -5.04 -15.19
N TYR A 18 -15.17 -4.30 -15.19
CA TYR A 18 -16.48 -4.85 -14.83
C TYR A 18 -16.96 -5.93 -15.82
N GLN A 19 -16.76 -5.73 -17.12
CA GLN A 19 -17.09 -6.72 -18.15
C GLN A 19 -16.29 -8.01 -17.95
N ALA A 20 -15.01 -7.91 -17.62
CA ALA A 20 -14.14 -9.05 -17.33
C ALA A 20 -14.68 -9.92 -16.18
N LEU A 21 -15.05 -9.26 -15.07
CA LEU A 21 -15.64 -9.92 -13.91
C LEU A 21 -16.94 -10.64 -14.28
N LYS A 22 -17.80 -10.02 -15.09
CA LYS A 22 -19.07 -10.61 -15.54
C LYS A 22 -18.87 -11.79 -16.50
N THR A 23 -17.81 -11.77 -17.32
CA THR A 23 -17.45 -12.89 -18.20
C THR A 23 -17.00 -14.11 -17.40
N VAL A 24 -16.23 -13.92 -16.33
CA VAL A 24 -15.74 -15.02 -15.49
C VAL A 24 -16.81 -15.53 -14.53
N PHE A 25 -17.48 -14.62 -13.84
CA PHE A 25 -18.48 -14.94 -12.83
C PHE A 25 -19.88 -14.71 -13.38
N LYS A 26 -20.60 -15.81 -13.62
CA LYS A 26 -22.02 -15.76 -14.02
C LYS A 26 -22.95 -15.37 -12.86
N PHE A 27 -22.41 -15.26 -11.65
CA PHE A 27 -23.18 -14.93 -10.46
C PHE A 27 -23.34 -13.42 -10.28
N ASN A 28 -24.59 -12.95 -10.29
CA ASN A 28 -24.90 -11.52 -10.13
C ASN A 28 -24.41 -10.90 -8.81
N TRP A 29 -24.18 -11.70 -7.75
CA TRP A 29 -23.74 -11.18 -6.46
C TRP A 29 -22.28 -10.71 -6.46
N ILE A 30 -21.40 -11.34 -7.24
CA ILE A 30 -19.97 -10.97 -7.32
C ILE A 30 -19.83 -9.59 -7.98
N SER A 31 -20.54 -9.38 -9.09
CA SER A 31 -20.62 -8.07 -9.76
C SER A 31 -21.20 -6.99 -8.84
N LYS A 32 -22.19 -7.32 -8.01
CA LYS A 32 -22.74 -6.39 -7.01
C LYS A 32 -21.70 -6.03 -5.93
N ILE A 33 -20.98 -7.02 -5.39
CA ILE A 33 -19.92 -6.77 -4.40
C ILE A 33 -18.84 -5.87 -5.00
N TYR A 34 -18.40 -6.14 -6.23
CA TYR A 34 -17.43 -5.29 -6.91
C TYR A 34 -17.90 -3.84 -7.00
N ILE A 35 -19.15 -3.60 -7.42
CA ILE A 35 -19.72 -2.24 -7.50
C ILE A 35 -19.78 -1.61 -6.10
N LEU A 36 -20.23 -2.36 -5.08
CA LEU A 36 -20.31 -1.86 -3.71
C LEU A 36 -18.95 -1.48 -3.14
N ILE A 37 -17.92 -2.29 -3.36
CA ILE A 37 -16.54 -2.01 -2.89
C ILE A 37 -16.01 -0.73 -3.55
N ASN A 38 -16.18 -0.58 -4.87
CA ASN A 38 -15.75 0.62 -5.58
C ASN A 38 -16.52 1.85 -5.12
N PHE A 39 -17.84 1.75 -5.03
CA PHE A 39 -18.68 2.83 -4.53
C PHE A 39 -18.29 3.25 -3.11
N TYR A 40 -18.06 2.27 -2.22
CA TYR A 40 -17.60 2.53 -0.86
C TYR A 40 -16.24 3.24 -0.84
N ALA A 41 -15.28 2.84 -1.67
CA ALA A 41 -13.97 3.48 -1.74
C ALA A 41 -14.07 4.97 -2.14
N TYR A 42 -14.87 5.28 -3.17
CA TYR A 42 -15.11 6.67 -3.59
C TYR A 42 -15.89 7.47 -2.54
N LEU A 43 -16.91 6.86 -1.93
CA LEU A 43 -17.70 7.49 -0.87
C LEU A 43 -16.83 7.82 0.35
N LEU A 44 -15.98 6.87 0.76
CA LEU A 44 -15.07 7.04 1.89
C LEU A 44 -14.08 8.19 1.64
N LEU A 45 -13.43 8.23 0.46
CA LEU A 45 -12.54 9.34 0.13
C LEU A 45 -13.28 10.67 0.11
N SER A 46 -14.44 10.74 -0.55
CA SER A 46 -15.23 11.96 -0.67
C SER A 46 -15.67 12.48 0.69
N TYR A 47 -16.11 11.58 1.58
CA TYR A 47 -16.46 11.91 2.96
C TYR A 47 -15.26 12.47 3.74
N ARG A 48 -14.08 11.87 3.62
CA ARG A 48 -12.86 12.34 4.31
C ARG A 48 -12.39 13.71 3.81
N ILE A 49 -12.44 13.94 2.50
CA ILE A 49 -12.15 15.25 1.90
C ILE A 49 -13.15 16.29 2.42
N PHE A 50 -14.45 15.97 2.37
CA PHE A 50 -15.49 16.87 2.88
C PHE A 50 -15.30 17.20 4.36
N TYR A 51 -14.92 16.21 5.18
CA TYR A 51 -14.63 16.42 6.61
C TYR A 51 -13.46 17.39 6.84
N ILE A 52 -12.38 17.24 6.07
CA ILE A 52 -11.20 18.13 6.15
C ILE A 52 -11.59 19.57 5.76
N GLU A 53 -12.29 19.74 4.65
CA GLU A 53 -12.76 21.05 4.18
C GLU A 53 -13.72 21.71 5.16
N PHE A 54 -14.73 20.97 5.64
CA PHE A 54 -15.74 21.47 6.55
C PHE A 54 -15.13 21.99 7.86
N ASN A 55 -14.13 21.28 8.39
CA ASN A 55 -13.42 21.67 9.61
C ASN A 55 -12.21 22.57 9.36
N LYS A 56 -11.94 22.98 8.11
CA LYS A 56 -10.77 23.79 7.71
C LYS A 56 -9.43 23.23 8.19
N LEU A 57 -9.32 21.91 8.17
CA LEU A 57 -8.11 21.20 8.58
C LEU A 57 -7.05 21.26 7.48
N SER A 58 -5.77 21.23 7.86
CA SER A 58 -4.68 21.13 6.88
C SER A 58 -4.61 19.73 6.27
N TYR A 59 -4.58 19.66 4.94
CA TYR A 59 -4.45 18.40 4.21
C TYR A 59 -3.15 17.65 4.51
N SER A 60 -2.03 18.36 4.65
CA SER A 60 -0.73 17.75 4.93
C SER A 60 -0.73 17.02 6.26
N ASP A 61 -1.26 17.69 7.29
CA ASP A 61 -1.20 17.24 8.67
C ASP A 61 -2.15 16.06 8.90
N ASN A 62 -3.27 16.06 8.18
CA ASN A 62 -4.34 15.08 8.29
C ASN A 62 -4.24 13.96 7.25
N PHE A 63 -3.20 13.96 6.41
CA PHE A 63 -3.05 12.99 5.34
C PHE A 63 -3.02 11.56 5.88
N TYR A 64 -2.13 11.29 6.83
CA TYR A 64 -1.94 9.93 7.33
C TYR A 64 -3.11 9.43 8.17
N GLU A 65 -3.79 10.31 8.89
CA GLU A 65 -4.94 9.96 9.72
C GLU A 65 -6.21 9.74 8.91
N TYR A 66 -6.49 10.61 7.92
CA TYR A 66 -7.78 10.64 7.25
C TYR A 66 -7.76 10.21 5.78
N LEU A 67 -6.67 10.46 5.04
CA LEU A 67 -6.61 10.28 3.59
C LEU A 67 -5.79 9.07 3.14
N SER A 68 -4.80 8.63 3.91
CA SER A 68 -3.88 7.55 3.53
C SER A 68 -4.60 6.25 3.18
N ILE A 69 -5.54 5.82 4.03
CA ILE A 69 -6.32 4.59 3.86
C ILE A 69 -7.22 4.65 2.61
N PRO A 70 -8.12 5.63 2.43
CA PRO A 70 -8.96 5.69 1.24
C PRO A 70 -8.16 5.87 -0.05
N ILE A 71 -7.05 6.63 -0.03
CA ILE A 71 -6.15 6.75 -1.18
C ILE A 71 -5.50 5.41 -1.49
N ALA A 72 -4.94 4.71 -0.49
CA ALA A 72 -4.34 3.39 -0.69
C ALA A 72 -5.36 2.37 -1.21
N LEU A 73 -6.60 2.41 -0.74
CA LEU A 73 -7.69 1.58 -1.24
C LEU A 73 -7.97 1.86 -2.73
N LEU A 74 -8.08 3.13 -3.13
CA LEU A 74 -8.31 3.50 -4.54
C LEU A 74 -7.12 3.15 -5.44
N ILE A 75 -5.88 3.33 -4.98
CA ILE A 75 -4.68 2.90 -5.71
C ILE A 75 -4.66 1.38 -5.87
N THR A 76 -5.05 0.64 -4.83
CA THR A 76 -5.13 -0.82 -4.87
C THR A 76 -6.20 -1.31 -5.85
N LEU A 77 -7.40 -0.72 -5.81
CA LEU A 77 -8.47 -1.05 -6.75
C LEU A 77 -8.13 -0.59 -8.18
N GLY A 78 -7.45 0.55 -8.34
CA GLY A 78 -6.97 1.06 -9.61
C GLY A 78 -5.91 0.14 -10.22
N SER A 79 -4.90 -0.26 -9.46
CA SER A 79 -3.86 -1.20 -9.90
C SER A 79 -4.45 -2.57 -10.25
N TYR A 80 -5.38 -3.09 -9.45
CA TYR A 80 -6.17 -4.29 -9.80
C TYR A 80 -6.81 -4.17 -11.18
N LYS A 81 -7.52 -3.07 -11.44
CA LYS A 81 -8.18 -2.83 -12.74
C LYS A 81 -7.17 -2.71 -13.87
N LEU A 82 -6.05 -2.01 -13.67
CA LEU A 82 -5.03 -1.85 -14.70
C LEU A 82 -4.38 -3.17 -15.09
N ILE A 83 -4.02 -4.01 -14.11
CA ILE A 83 -3.45 -5.34 -14.35
C ILE A 83 -4.48 -6.23 -15.08
N LEU A 84 -5.74 -6.18 -14.62
CA LEU A 84 -6.82 -6.95 -15.25
C LEU A 84 -7.06 -6.50 -16.70
N CYS A 85 -7.16 -5.20 -16.95
CA CYS A 85 -7.36 -4.64 -18.29
C CYS A 85 -6.19 -4.99 -19.20
N PHE A 86 -4.94 -4.88 -18.71
CA PHE A 86 -3.76 -5.26 -19.47
C PHE A 86 -3.80 -6.74 -19.89
N HIS A 87 -4.13 -7.64 -18.95
CA HIS A 87 -4.27 -9.07 -19.24
C HIS A 87 -5.31 -9.35 -20.33
N LEU A 88 -6.45 -8.67 -20.28
CA LEU A 88 -7.53 -8.86 -21.27
C LEU A 88 -7.17 -8.29 -22.63
N ILE A 89 -6.50 -7.14 -22.68
CA ILE A 89 -5.99 -6.56 -23.94
C ILE A 89 -5.02 -7.53 -24.61
N VAL A 90 -4.14 -8.16 -23.83
CA VAL A 90 -3.22 -9.19 -24.33
C VAL A 90 -4.00 -10.40 -24.85
N GLU A 91 -5.00 -10.88 -24.11
CA GLU A 91 -5.87 -11.99 -24.54
C GLU A 91 -6.60 -11.67 -25.86
N ASP A 92 -7.19 -10.48 -25.96
CA ASP A 92 -7.93 -10.01 -27.13
C ASP A 92 -6.99 -9.81 -28.34
N PHE A 93 -5.76 -9.35 -28.12
CA PHE A 93 -4.74 -9.25 -29.17
C PHE A 93 -4.37 -10.62 -29.74
N PHE A 94 -4.09 -11.61 -28.89
CA PHE A 94 -3.80 -12.98 -29.35
C PHE A 94 -5.00 -13.58 -30.09
N ARG A 95 -6.23 -13.29 -29.64
CA ARG A 95 -7.44 -13.73 -30.31
C ARG A 95 -7.57 -13.12 -31.70
N LEU A 96 -7.36 -11.82 -31.83
CA LEU A 96 -7.40 -11.13 -33.12
C LEU A 96 -6.34 -11.71 -34.07
N PHE A 97 -5.14 -11.99 -33.58
CA PHE A 97 -4.08 -12.64 -34.36
C PHE A 97 -4.49 -14.03 -34.87
N ILE A 98 -5.09 -14.88 -34.03
CA ILE A 98 -5.58 -16.21 -34.44
C ILE A 98 -6.70 -16.10 -35.48
N ILE A 99 -7.65 -15.17 -35.28
CA ILE A 99 -8.75 -14.93 -36.22
C ILE A 99 -8.20 -14.51 -37.58
N VAL A 100 -7.28 -13.55 -37.61
CA VAL A 100 -6.66 -13.05 -38.86
C VAL A 100 -5.86 -14.16 -39.55
N LYS A 101 -5.01 -14.89 -38.81
CA LYS A 101 -4.23 -16.01 -39.36
C LYS A 101 -5.15 -17.05 -40.00
N ASN A 102 -6.19 -17.48 -39.29
CA ASN A 102 -7.05 -18.53 -39.81
C ASN A 102 -7.88 -18.04 -41.00
N SER A 103 -8.39 -16.80 -40.97
CA SER A 103 -9.10 -16.20 -42.10
C SER A 103 -8.26 -16.10 -43.39
N ILE A 104 -6.92 -16.09 -43.28
CA ILE A 104 -6.01 -15.98 -44.42
C ILE A 104 -5.48 -17.37 -44.86
N PHE A 105 -5.17 -18.25 -43.91
CA PHE A 105 -4.41 -19.48 -44.17
C PHE A 105 -5.23 -20.79 -44.07
N SER A 106 -6.44 -20.78 -43.51
CA SER A 106 -7.20 -22.02 -43.26
C SER A 106 -8.71 -21.79 -43.17
N ASN A 107 -9.52 -22.45 -44.01
CA ASN A 107 -11.00 -22.41 -43.94
C ASN A 107 -11.61 -23.31 -42.84
N GLU A 108 -10.83 -23.73 -41.84
CA GLU A 108 -11.34 -24.55 -40.74
C GLU A 108 -12.09 -23.71 -39.70
N SER A 109 -13.21 -24.25 -39.20
CA SER A 109 -13.98 -23.62 -38.12
C SER A 109 -13.15 -23.56 -36.84
N ILE A 110 -12.91 -22.35 -36.33
CA ILE A 110 -12.11 -22.15 -35.13
C ILE A 110 -12.91 -22.56 -33.89
N ASP A 111 -12.54 -23.67 -33.25
CA ASP A 111 -13.10 -24.03 -31.95
C ASP A 111 -12.45 -23.19 -30.84
N PHE A 112 -12.97 -21.99 -30.64
CA PHE A 112 -12.69 -21.21 -29.45
C PHE A 112 -13.49 -21.73 -28.26
N SER A 113 -13.09 -22.88 -27.73
CA SER A 113 -13.80 -23.50 -26.61
C SER A 113 -13.96 -22.53 -25.43
N ILE A 114 -15.21 -22.41 -24.97
CA ILE A 114 -15.62 -21.50 -23.88
C ILE A 114 -14.87 -21.81 -22.58
N SER A 115 -14.44 -23.08 -22.37
CA SER A 115 -13.69 -23.49 -21.18
C SER A 115 -12.29 -22.88 -21.12
N ARG A 116 -11.55 -22.83 -22.23
CA ARG A 116 -10.21 -22.22 -22.29
C ARG A 116 -10.27 -20.72 -22.02
N ARG A 117 -11.29 -20.04 -22.58
CA ARG A 117 -11.56 -18.61 -22.33
C ARG A 117 -11.79 -18.32 -20.84
N SER A 118 -12.68 -19.10 -20.21
CA SER A 118 -12.96 -18.95 -18.78
C SER A 118 -11.72 -19.17 -17.91
N TRP A 119 -10.82 -20.07 -18.28
CA TRP A 119 -9.59 -20.32 -17.54
C TRP A 119 -8.58 -19.17 -17.63
N ILE A 120 -8.34 -18.62 -18.83
CA ILE A 120 -7.41 -17.50 -19.04
C ILE A 120 -7.89 -16.26 -18.29
N SER A 121 -9.18 -15.92 -18.37
CA SER A 121 -9.71 -14.75 -17.66
C SER A 121 -9.70 -14.94 -16.13
N LYS A 122 -9.84 -16.17 -15.61
CA LYS A 122 -9.64 -16.48 -14.18
C LYS A 122 -8.21 -16.25 -13.72
N MET A 123 -7.22 -16.62 -14.54
CA MET A 123 -5.82 -16.34 -14.26
C MET A 123 -5.55 -14.83 -14.20
N GLY A 124 -6.14 -14.06 -15.13
CA GLY A 124 -6.07 -12.60 -15.11
C GLY A 124 -6.59 -12.00 -13.80
N LEU A 125 -7.75 -12.47 -13.31
CA LEU A 125 -8.30 -12.04 -12.03
C LEU A 125 -7.41 -12.41 -10.84
N LEU A 126 -6.80 -13.59 -10.87
CA LEU A 126 -5.88 -14.03 -9.82
C LEU A 126 -4.64 -13.14 -9.77
N ILE A 127 -4.01 -12.88 -10.92
CA ILE A 127 -2.83 -12.03 -11.05
C ILE A 127 -3.17 -10.59 -10.62
N ALA A 128 -4.30 -10.05 -11.09
CA ALA A 128 -4.76 -8.73 -10.71
C ALA A 128 -4.98 -8.59 -9.20
N SER A 129 -5.35 -9.67 -8.52
CA SER A 129 -5.59 -9.68 -7.06
C SER A 129 -4.32 -9.70 -6.22
N ILE A 130 -3.15 -10.00 -6.80
CA ILE A 130 -1.87 -10.14 -6.08
C ILE A 130 -1.54 -8.92 -5.20
N PRO A 131 -1.66 -7.65 -5.67
CA PRO A 131 -1.28 -6.49 -4.85
C PRO A 131 -2.14 -6.28 -3.60
N ILE A 132 -3.39 -6.76 -3.59
CA ILE A 132 -4.36 -6.52 -2.52
C ILE A 132 -3.84 -6.98 -1.15
N PRO A 133 -3.43 -8.24 -0.94
CA PRO A 133 -2.91 -8.69 0.35
C PRO A 133 -1.63 -7.96 0.77
N PHE A 134 -0.75 -7.55 -0.15
CA PHE A 134 0.46 -6.81 0.19
C PHE A 134 0.14 -5.40 0.71
N VAL A 135 -0.80 -4.69 0.10
CA VAL A 135 -1.22 -3.37 0.59
C VAL A 135 -1.91 -3.48 1.95
N ILE A 136 -2.82 -4.47 2.11
CA ILE A 136 -3.45 -4.75 3.40
C ILE A 136 -2.38 -5.03 4.46
N TYR A 137 -1.42 -5.90 4.15
CA TYR A 137 -0.31 -6.19 5.05
C TYR A 137 0.48 -4.93 5.40
N GLY A 138 0.84 -4.11 4.42
CA GLY A 138 1.60 -2.86 4.63
C GLY A 138 0.87 -1.90 5.58
N ILE A 139 -0.43 -1.69 5.36
CA ILE A 139 -1.26 -0.78 6.18
C ILE A 139 -1.43 -1.28 7.61
N PHE A 140 -1.73 -2.57 7.82
CA PHE A 140 -2.11 -3.06 9.15
C PHE A 140 -0.94 -3.63 9.96
N LYS A 141 0.07 -4.18 9.28
CA LYS A 141 1.19 -4.90 9.91
C LYS A 141 2.55 -4.31 9.56
N GLY A 142 2.85 -4.06 8.28
CA GLY A 142 4.18 -3.65 7.82
C GLY A 142 4.69 -2.37 8.48
N ARG A 143 3.83 -1.35 8.62
CA ARG A 143 4.14 -0.09 9.32
C ARG A 143 4.50 -0.22 10.81
N TYR A 144 4.37 -1.42 11.39
CA TYR A 144 4.71 -1.73 12.78
C TYR A 144 5.67 -2.93 12.89
N ASP A 145 6.28 -3.33 11.78
CA ASP A 145 7.24 -4.44 11.73
C ASP A 145 8.62 -3.96 12.18
N PHE A 146 8.71 -3.49 13.42
CA PHE A 146 9.96 -3.02 14.02
C PHE A 146 10.92 -4.19 14.21
N ARG A 147 12.15 -4.05 13.74
CA ARG A 147 13.19 -5.09 13.79
C ARG A 147 14.43 -4.54 14.46
N VAL A 148 15.06 -5.37 15.28
CA VAL A 148 16.38 -5.10 15.85
C VAL A 148 17.40 -5.85 15.03
N ILE A 149 18.30 -5.12 14.38
CA ILE A 149 19.43 -5.70 13.66
C ILE A 149 20.69 -5.30 14.43
N LYS A 150 21.52 -6.29 14.76
CA LYS A 150 22.73 -6.09 15.56
C LYS A 150 23.95 -6.27 14.67
N TYR A 151 24.86 -5.32 14.78
CA TYR A 151 26.17 -5.37 14.17
C TYR A 151 27.20 -5.08 15.26
N GLU A 152 28.28 -5.83 15.22
CA GLU A 152 29.49 -5.57 16.00
C GLU A 152 30.47 -4.91 15.03
N ILE A 153 31.02 -3.77 15.43
CA ILE A 153 31.94 -2.99 14.60
C ILE A 153 33.22 -2.87 15.40
N GLU A 154 34.33 -3.27 14.79
CA GLU A 154 35.64 -3.29 15.39
C GLU A 154 36.54 -2.29 14.66
N PHE A 155 37.43 -1.61 15.39
CA PHE A 155 38.44 -0.72 14.84
C PHE A 155 39.78 -1.00 15.53
N ASP A 156 40.88 -1.00 14.77
CA ASP A 156 42.22 -1.26 15.30
C ASP A 156 42.69 -0.18 16.30
N ASP A 157 42.14 1.02 16.19
CA ASP A 157 42.45 2.20 16.99
C ASP A 157 41.30 2.64 17.91
N LEU A 158 40.35 1.74 18.22
CA LEU A 158 39.25 2.03 19.13
C LEU A 158 39.79 2.30 20.55
N PRO A 159 39.46 3.44 21.19
CA PRO A 159 39.84 3.67 22.58
C PRO A 159 39.16 2.67 23.51
N ASP A 160 39.86 2.24 24.57
CA ASP A 160 39.40 1.22 25.52
C ASP A 160 38.04 1.58 26.16
N GLU A 161 37.74 2.87 26.31
CA GLU A 161 36.46 3.34 26.87
C GLU A 161 35.25 3.03 25.98
N PHE A 162 35.48 2.74 24.69
CA PHE A 162 34.45 2.35 23.74
C PHE A 162 34.35 0.84 23.52
N ASP A 163 35.18 0.04 24.17
CA ASP A 163 35.04 -1.42 24.14
C ASP A 163 33.71 -1.85 24.79
N GLY A 164 32.92 -2.63 24.05
CA GLY A 164 31.55 -2.99 24.43
C GLY A 164 30.55 -1.83 24.44
N TYR A 165 30.90 -0.66 23.92
CA TYR A 165 29.99 0.49 23.85
C TYR A 165 28.84 0.21 22.87
N GLN A 166 27.61 0.36 23.35
CA GLN A 166 26.44 -0.04 22.60
C GLN A 166 25.61 1.17 22.17
N LEU A 167 25.41 1.30 20.87
CA LEU A 167 24.59 2.33 20.26
C LEU A 167 23.30 1.74 19.69
N THR A 168 22.14 2.34 20.00
CA THR A 168 20.89 2.03 19.29
C THR A 168 20.60 3.16 18.31
N HIS A 169 20.59 2.81 17.03
CA HIS A 169 20.28 3.71 15.95
C HIS A 169 18.85 3.49 15.47
N ILE A 170 18.07 4.55 15.39
CA ILE A 170 16.66 4.54 14.99
C ILE A 170 16.51 5.47 13.80
N SER A 171 15.87 5.02 12.73
CA SER A 171 15.59 5.85 11.55
C SER A 171 14.12 5.82 11.16
N ASP A 172 13.66 6.93 10.56
CA ASP A 172 12.40 7.05 9.81
C ASP A 172 11.16 6.51 10.53
N ILE A 173 10.97 6.93 11.78
CA ILE A 173 9.80 6.54 12.59
C ILE A 173 8.49 7.04 11.96
N HIS A 174 8.50 8.21 11.31
CA HIS A 174 7.32 8.82 10.69
C HIS A 174 6.11 8.81 11.65
N ALA A 175 6.24 9.53 12.76
CA ALA A 175 5.32 9.46 13.89
C ALA A 175 3.86 9.80 13.55
N GLY A 176 3.62 10.74 12.63
CA GLY A 176 2.27 11.10 12.15
C GLY A 176 1.58 9.97 11.41
N SER A 177 2.34 9.00 10.90
CA SER A 177 1.77 7.81 10.31
C SER A 177 1.16 6.93 11.41
N LEU A 178 1.82 6.77 12.57
CA LEU A 178 1.44 5.80 13.61
C LEU A 178 0.02 6.04 14.13
N SER A 179 -0.67 4.97 14.53
CA SER A 179 -2.05 5.05 15.05
C SER A 179 -2.37 4.08 16.18
N ASN A 180 -1.51 3.09 16.45
CA ASN A 180 -1.72 2.07 17.46
C ASN A 180 -0.73 2.23 18.63
N GLU A 181 -1.25 2.57 19.80
CA GLU A 181 -0.46 2.85 20.99
C GLU A 181 0.34 1.65 21.50
N GLU A 182 -0.25 0.45 21.51
CA GLU A 182 0.42 -0.77 21.96
C GLU A 182 1.62 -1.11 21.08
N LYS A 183 1.48 -0.98 19.77
CA LYS A 183 2.57 -1.23 18.82
C LYS A 183 3.67 -0.17 18.91
N THR A 184 3.32 1.09 19.19
CA THR A 184 4.32 2.14 19.44
C THR A 184 5.07 1.88 20.76
N LYS A 185 4.37 1.45 21.82
CA LYS A 185 5.02 1.03 23.08
C LYS A 185 5.97 -0.13 22.86
N TYR A 186 5.56 -1.12 22.08
CA TYR A 186 6.42 -2.25 21.72
C TYR A 186 7.74 -1.79 21.05
N ALA A 187 7.72 -0.78 20.19
CA ALA A 187 8.94 -0.21 19.59
C ALA A 187 9.87 0.37 20.67
N VAL A 188 9.34 1.14 21.61
CA VAL A 188 10.12 1.70 22.74
C VAL A 188 10.67 0.59 23.63
N ASP A 189 9.90 -0.47 23.87
CA ASP A 189 10.38 -1.63 24.62
C ASP A 189 11.51 -2.37 23.89
N LEU A 190 11.45 -2.49 22.56
CA LEU A 190 12.53 -3.06 21.75
C LEU A 190 13.82 -2.23 21.88
N ILE A 191 13.72 -0.90 21.83
CA ILE A 191 14.85 0.01 22.01
C ILE A 191 15.44 -0.17 23.41
N ASN A 192 14.61 -0.09 24.45
CA ASN A 192 15.06 -0.20 25.84
C ASN A 192 15.67 -1.57 26.17
N LYS A 193 15.23 -2.66 25.52
CA LYS A 193 15.82 -4.00 25.66
C LYS A 193 17.27 -4.06 25.20
N GLN A 194 17.71 -3.13 24.34
CA GLN A 194 19.10 -3.08 23.92
C GLN A 194 20.02 -2.60 25.03
N LYS A 195 19.54 -1.83 26.01
CA LYS A 195 20.36 -1.25 27.10
C LYS A 195 21.55 -0.42 26.58
N SER A 196 21.36 0.27 25.46
CA SER A 196 22.39 1.07 24.83
C SER A 196 22.86 2.22 25.70
N ASN A 197 24.15 2.52 25.61
CA ASN A 197 24.76 3.70 26.18
C ASN A 197 24.18 4.96 25.53
N LEU A 198 24.10 4.95 24.20
CA LEU A 198 23.63 6.06 23.37
C LEU A 198 22.45 5.63 22.50
N VAL A 199 21.42 6.48 22.42
CA VAL A 199 20.35 6.32 21.43
C VAL A 199 20.44 7.49 20.45
N LEU A 200 20.58 7.15 19.16
CA LEU A 200 20.59 8.11 18.06
C LEU A 200 19.35 7.94 17.22
N PHE A 201 18.66 9.05 16.97
CA PHE A 201 17.61 9.16 15.96
C PHE A 201 18.23 9.82 14.73
N THR A 202 18.12 9.19 13.58
CA THR A 202 18.46 9.84 12.30
C THR A 202 17.28 9.70 11.34
N GLY A 203 17.27 10.49 10.26
CA GLY A 203 16.14 10.49 9.34
C GLY A 203 14.86 11.06 9.97
N ASP A 204 13.72 10.66 9.42
CA ASP A 204 12.46 11.37 9.64
C ASP A 204 11.71 10.84 10.87
N PHE A 205 11.84 11.54 12.00
CA PHE A 205 11.00 11.24 13.17
C PHE A 205 9.54 11.64 12.92
N VAL A 206 9.29 12.68 12.15
CA VAL A 206 7.95 13.16 11.77
C VAL A 206 7.73 13.02 10.28
N ASN A 207 6.46 13.00 9.84
CA ASN A 207 6.13 13.01 8.43
C ASN A 207 6.16 14.42 7.83
N SER A 208 5.62 15.40 8.56
CA SER A 208 5.50 16.78 8.06
C SER A 208 5.80 17.82 9.14
N LYS A 209 5.31 17.63 10.37
CA LYS A 209 5.41 18.63 11.46
C LYS A 209 5.76 18.02 12.80
N SER A 210 6.44 18.79 13.64
CA SER A 210 6.82 18.41 15.01
C SER A 210 5.63 18.04 15.91
N ASP A 211 4.48 18.66 15.69
CA ASP A 211 3.28 18.49 16.53
C ASP A 211 2.74 17.05 16.49
N GLU A 212 3.09 16.29 15.46
CA GLU A 212 2.80 14.85 15.36
C GLU A 212 3.39 14.05 16.54
N LEU A 213 4.48 14.52 17.14
CA LEU A 213 5.13 13.87 18.28
C LEU A 213 4.38 14.08 19.58
N LEU A 214 3.55 15.13 19.71
CA LEU A 214 2.81 15.43 20.95
C LEU A 214 1.92 14.27 21.37
N ARG A 215 1.30 13.57 20.40
CA ARG A 215 0.51 12.36 20.65
C ARG A 215 1.33 11.22 21.28
N TRP A 216 2.61 11.16 20.96
CA TRP A 216 3.50 10.06 21.31
C TRP A 216 4.54 10.41 22.38
N GLU A 217 4.53 11.64 22.88
CA GLU A 217 5.49 12.17 23.86
C GLU A 217 5.58 11.26 25.10
N ASN A 218 4.44 10.84 25.65
CA ASN A 218 4.36 9.94 26.80
C ASN A 218 4.93 8.53 26.56
N ILE A 219 5.14 8.15 25.30
CA ILE A 219 5.71 6.85 24.91
C ILE A 219 7.18 7.02 24.61
N PHE A 220 7.56 7.92 23.69
CA PHE A 220 8.95 8.12 23.29
C PHE A 220 9.83 8.71 24.40
N SER A 221 9.27 9.50 25.32
CA SER A 221 10.01 9.99 26.51
C SER A 221 10.55 8.86 27.38
N LYS A 222 9.93 7.66 27.34
CA LYS A 222 10.34 6.48 28.11
C LYS A 222 11.56 5.75 27.55
N ILE A 223 12.12 6.21 26.42
CA ILE A 223 13.38 5.69 25.90
C ILE A 223 14.51 6.05 26.87
N LYS A 224 15.32 5.04 27.22
CA LYS A 224 16.40 5.08 28.19
C LYS A 224 17.76 4.89 27.49
N SER A 225 18.75 5.59 28.01
CA SER A 225 20.15 5.61 27.56
C SER A 225 20.99 6.16 28.71
N SER A 226 22.25 5.72 28.88
CA SER A 226 23.14 6.30 29.90
C SER A 226 23.68 7.67 29.49
N ASP A 227 24.04 7.82 28.21
CA ASP A 227 24.83 8.95 27.71
C ASP A 227 23.98 9.94 26.91
N GLY A 228 22.70 9.61 26.71
CA GLY A 228 21.70 10.53 26.17
C GLY A 228 20.99 10.04 24.91
N LYS A 229 20.09 10.90 24.45
CA LYS A 229 19.24 10.71 23.27
C LYS A 229 19.47 11.89 22.35
N PHE A 230 19.95 11.65 21.14
CA PHE A 230 20.28 12.70 20.18
C PHE A 230 19.57 12.47 18.86
N SER A 231 19.21 13.55 18.17
CA SER A 231 18.56 13.58 16.86
C SER A 231 19.22 14.58 15.95
#